data_AF-W1YAR5-F1
#
_entry.id   AF-W1YAR5-F1
#
_cell.length_a   1.000
_cell.length_b   1.000
_cell.length_c   1.000
_cell.angle_alpha   90.00
_cell.angle_beta   90.00
_cell.angle_gamma   90.00
#
_symmetry.space_group_name_H-M   'P 1'
#
loop_
_entity.id
_entity.type
_entity.pdbx_description
1 polymer ?
#
loop_
_entity_poly.entity_id
_entity_poly.type
_entity_poly.pdbx_seq_one_letter_code
_entity_poly.pdbx_strand_id
1 'polypeptide(L)'
;LFIYGPSGLGKTHLMHAIGNAIKENHPHMKVMSITSENFMNIFVETLQRNQGKLFRNTFRNIDVLMIDDIQFLESRESTKTELFNTFNELLNNNKQIVLTSDTMPNDMEQFEDRLRSRFQAGYIATMENPDL
;
A
#
# COMPACT_ATOMS: atom_id res chain seq x y z
N LEU A 1 -2.26 -5.18 -6.76
CA LEU A 1 -1.12 -4.88 -7.66
C LEU A 1 0.07 -4.54 -6.79
N PHE A 2 1.20 -5.19 -7.00
CA PHE A 2 2.46 -4.91 -6.33
C PHE A 2 3.48 -4.50 -7.39
N ILE A 3 4.00 -3.27 -7.32
CA ILE A 3 4.95 -2.70 -8.27
C ILE A 3 6.33 -2.77 -7.62
N TYR A 4 7.18 -3.63 -8.14
CA TYR A 4 8.53 -3.85 -7.67
C TYR A 4 9.55 -3.21 -8.62
N GLY A 5 10.62 -2.65 -8.08
CA GLY A 5 11.81 -2.28 -8.84
C GLY A 5 12.79 -1.42 -8.05
N PRO A 6 14.06 -1.33 -8.45
CA PRO A 6 15.03 -0.42 -7.86
C PRO A 6 14.56 1.04 -7.72
N SER A 7 15.24 1.79 -6.86
CA SER A 7 14.99 3.24 -6.74
C SER A 7 15.21 3.96 -8.06
N GLY A 8 14.43 5.01 -8.33
CA GLY A 8 14.55 5.81 -9.55
C GLY A 8 13.85 5.26 -10.81
N LEU A 9 13.23 4.07 -10.77
CA LEU A 9 12.56 3.46 -11.93
C LEU A 9 11.09 3.89 -12.15
N GLY A 10 10.65 4.96 -11.48
CA GLY A 10 9.32 5.51 -11.71
C GLY A 10 8.16 4.75 -11.03
N LYS A 11 8.42 3.92 -10.02
CA LYS A 11 7.37 3.20 -9.27
C LYS A 11 6.27 4.12 -8.73
N THR A 12 6.66 5.15 -7.98
CA THR A 12 5.77 6.19 -7.46
C THR A 12 5.01 6.88 -8.59
N HIS A 13 5.70 7.19 -9.68
CA HIS A 13 5.10 7.84 -10.85
C HIS A 13 4.02 6.95 -11.48
N LEU A 14 4.29 5.66 -11.70
CA LEU A 14 3.33 4.70 -12.23
C LEU A 14 2.14 4.51 -11.29
N MET A 15 2.37 4.38 -9.98
CA MET A 15 1.31 4.29 -8.99
C MET A 15 0.37 5.51 -9.06
N HIS A 16 0.92 6.72 -9.12
CA HIS A 16 0.13 7.94 -9.27
C HIS A 16 -0.59 8.03 -10.63
N ALA A 17 0.06 7.59 -11.72
CA ALA A 17 -0.56 7.54 -13.04
C ALA A 17 -1.79 6.62 -13.05
N ILE A 18 -1.71 5.46 -12.38
CA ILE A 18 -2.87 4.57 -12.18
C ILE A 18 -3.97 5.30 -11.40
N GLY A 19 -3.62 6.01 -10.33
CA GLY A 19 -4.59 6.76 -9.52
C GLY A 19 -5.31 7.85 -10.31
N ASN A 20 -4.56 8.59 -11.13
CA ASN A 20 -5.11 9.63 -12.00
C ASN A 20 -6.01 9.03 -13.08
N ALA A 21 -5.57 7.97 -13.76
CA ALA A 21 -6.39 7.29 -14.77
C ALA A 21 -7.69 6.74 -14.19
N ILE A 22 -7.67 6.20 -12.96
CA ILE A 22 -8.90 5.77 -12.26
C ILE A 22 -9.81 6.97 -12.00
N LYS A 23 -9.26 8.10 -11.54
CA LYS A 23 -10.06 9.32 -11.28
C LYS A 23 -10.63 9.95 -12.54
N GLU A 24 -9.92 9.89 -13.66
CA GLU A 24 -10.41 10.36 -14.96
C GLU A 24 -11.58 9.51 -15.47
N ASN A 25 -11.46 8.17 -15.38
CA ASN A 25 -12.49 7.25 -15.86
C ASN A 25 -13.65 7.06 -14.87
N HIS A 26 -13.38 7.21 -13.57
CA HIS A 26 -14.34 7.02 -12.48
C HIS A 26 -14.22 8.14 -11.42
N PRO A 27 -14.71 9.36 -11.70
CA PRO A 27 -14.51 10.54 -10.83
C PRO A 27 -15.04 10.37 -9.40
N HIS A 28 -16.06 9.53 -9.22
CA HIS A 28 -16.72 9.26 -7.95
C HIS A 28 -15.94 8.30 -7.03
N MET A 29 -14.98 7.52 -7.55
CA MET A 29 -14.22 6.57 -6.74
C MET A 29 -13.31 7.30 -5.76
N LYS A 30 -13.26 6.84 -4.51
CA LYS A 30 -12.36 7.36 -3.48
C LYS A 30 -10.99 6.69 -3.63
N VAL A 31 -10.06 7.41 -4.25
CA VAL A 31 -8.67 6.99 -4.42
C VAL A 31 -7.80 7.68 -3.36
N MET A 32 -7.06 6.90 -2.59
CA MET A 32 -6.11 7.39 -1.59
C MET A 32 -4.71 6.94 -1.96
N SER A 33 -3.78 7.89 -2.07
CA SER A 33 -2.35 7.64 -2.19
C SER A 33 -1.62 8.14 -0.97
N ILE A 34 -0.76 7.32 -0.39
CA ILE A 34 -0.02 7.61 0.82
C ILE A 34 1.34 6.93 0.80
N THR A 35 2.33 7.50 1.48
CA THR A 35 3.59 6.80 1.74
C THR A 35 3.44 5.88 2.95
N SER A 36 4.21 4.80 2.99
CA SER A 36 4.31 3.94 4.18
C SER A 36 4.61 4.70 5.46
N GLU A 37 5.51 5.68 5.41
CA GLU A 37 5.84 6.53 6.54
C GLU A 37 4.64 7.35 7.03
N ASN A 38 3.88 7.97 6.11
CA ASN A 38 2.69 8.73 6.49
C ASN A 38 1.58 7.81 7.02
N PHE A 39 1.43 6.60 6.48
CA PHE A 39 0.51 5.60 7.03
C PHE A 39 0.86 5.27 8.49
N MET A 40 2.15 5.02 8.76
CA MET A 40 2.66 4.81 10.11
C MET A 40 2.42 6.01 11.03
N ASN A 41 2.74 7.23 10.58
CA ASN A 41 2.58 8.44 11.37
C ASN A 41 1.12 8.67 11.77
N ILE A 42 0.19 8.52 10.82
CA ILE A 42 -1.26 8.64 11.10
C ILE A 42 -1.73 7.52 12.04
N PHE A 43 -1.21 6.29 11.88
CA PHE A 43 -1.52 5.20 12.80
C PHE A 43 -1.07 5.51 14.23
N VAL A 44 0.18 5.94 14.41
CA VAL A 44 0.74 6.29 15.72
C VAL A 44 -0.03 7.45 16.36
N GLU A 45 -0.33 8.51 15.60
CA GLU A 45 -1.09 9.65 16.10
C GLU A 45 -2.49 9.24 16.56
N THR A 46 -3.22 8.48 15.73
CA THR A 46 -4.57 8.04 16.08
C THR A 46 -4.59 7.07 17.25
N LEU A 47 -3.55 6.24 17.41
CA LEU A 47 -3.39 5.38 18.57
C LEU A 47 -3.20 6.20 19.85
N GLN A 48 -2.28 7.17 19.84
CA GLN A 48 -2.02 8.06 20.99
C GLN A 48 -3.25 8.85 21.41
N ARG A 49 -4.10 9.26 20.45
CA ARG A 49 -5.33 10.01 20.71
C ARG A 49 -6.54 9.12 21.05
N ASN A 50 -6.38 7.79 21.14
CA ASN A 50 -7.50 6.84 21.26
C ASN A 50 -8.56 6.97 20.13
N GLN A 51 -8.11 7.34 18.94
CA GLN A 51 -8.93 7.61 17.75
C GLN A 51 -8.84 6.48 16.71
N GLY A 52 -8.66 5.22 17.14
CA GLY A 52 -8.56 4.08 16.21
C GLY A 52 -9.78 3.92 15.28
N LYS A 53 -10.97 4.37 15.69
CA LYS A 53 -12.15 4.40 14.79
C LYS A 53 -11.97 5.39 13.63
N LEU A 54 -11.35 6.54 13.88
CA LEU A 54 -11.05 7.52 12.84
C LEU A 54 -10.07 6.93 11.83
N PHE A 55 -9.00 6.29 12.30
CA PHE A 55 -8.04 5.59 11.44
C PHE A 55 -8.74 4.60 10.50
N ARG A 56 -9.56 3.70 11.06
CA ARG A 56 -10.28 2.70 10.27
C ARG A 56 -11.22 3.35 9.26
N ASN A 57 -11.96 4.39 9.64
CA ASN A 57 -12.83 5.10 8.71
C ASN A 57 -12.05 5.74 7.55
N THR A 58 -10.88 6.30 7.82
CA THR A 58 -10.03 6.92 6.79
C THR A 58 -9.52 5.89 5.78
N PHE A 59 -8.98 4.76 6.24
CA PHE A 59 -8.32 3.79 5.37
C PHE A 59 -9.20 2.65 4.86
N ARG A 60 -10.38 2.43 5.45
CA ARG A 60 -11.29 1.32 5.09
C ARG A 60 -12.57 1.78 4.37
N ASN A 61 -12.82 3.08 4.27
CA ASN A 61 -13.96 3.66 3.52
C ASN A 61 -13.50 4.30 2.19
N ILE A 62 -12.66 3.57 1.45
CA ILE A 62 -12.09 3.99 0.16
C ILE A 62 -12.29 2.89 -0.89
N ASP A 63 -12.17 3.26 -2.15
CA ASP A 63 -12.31 2.34 -3.27
C ASP A 63 -10.95 1.83 -3.77
N VAL A 64 -9.92 2.67 -3.65
CA VAL A 64 -8.55 2.33 -4.03
C VAL A 64 -7.58 2.85 -2.97
N LEU A 65 -6.78 1.95 -2.40
CA LEU A 65 -5.66 2.27 -1.53
C LEU A 65 -4.34 2.09 -2.29
N MET A 66 -3.52 3.13 -2.31
CA MET A 66 -2.19 3.13 -2.90
C MET A 66 -1.16 3.46 -1.82
N ILE A 67 -0.22 2.56 -1.56
CA ILE A 67 0.84 2.76 -0.57
C ILE A 67 2.20 2.71 -1.25
N ASP A 68 2.94 3.80 -1.13
CA ASP A 68 4.30 3.92 -1.66
C ASP A 68 5.34 3.40 -0.66
N ASP A 69 6.39 2.77 -1.18
CA ASP A 69 7.56 2.26 -0.47
C ASP A 69 7.22 1.41 0.76
N ILE A 70 6.54 0.27 0.54
CA ILE A 70 6.06 -0.63 1.60
C ILE A 70 7.19 -1.21 2.48
N GLN A 71 8.42 -1.29 1.97
CA GLN A 71 9.60 -1.75 2.68
C GLN A 71 9.89 -0.95 3.96
N PHE A 72 9.48 0.33 4.04
CA PHE A 72 9.74 1.14 5.23
C PHE A 72 8.96 0.69 6.47
N LEU A 73 7.94 -0.18 6.31
CA LEU A 73 7.18 -0.73 7.43
C LEU A 73 7.81 -1.98 8.06
N GLU A 74 8.88 -2.54 7.50
CA GLU A 74 9.51 -3.77 7.97
C GLU A 74 9.83 -3.75 9.47
N SER A 75 10.32 -2.62 9.97
CA SER A 75 10.69 -2.43 11.38
C SER A 75 9.52 -2.07 12.32
N ARG A 76 8.27 -2.05 11.84
CA ARG A 76 7.12 -1.44 12.54
C ARG A 76 6.01 -2.44 12.85
N GLU A 77 6.23 -3.35 13.80
CA GLU A 77 5.33 -4.48 14.12
C GLU A 77 3.85 -4.11 14.27
N SER A 78 3.53 -3.11 15.09
CA SER A 78 2.15 -2.68 15.31
C SER A 78 1.52 -2.12 14.04
N THR A 79 2.30 -1.42 13.22
CA THR A 79 1.85 -0.85 11.95
C THR A 79 1.66 -1.95 10.90
N LYS A 80 2.54 -2.95 10.84
CA LYS A 80 2.38 -4.14 9.98
C LYS A 80 1.09 -4.90 10.31
N THR A 81 0.79 -5.06 11.60
CA THR A 81 -0.45 -5.70 12.05
C THR A 81 -1.69 -4.91 11.58
N GLU A 82 -1.67 -3.59 11.73
CA GLU A 82 -2.80 -2.76 11.29
C GLU A 82 -2.91 -2.66 9.76
N LEU A 83 -1.79 -2.66 9.04
CA LEU A 83 -1.76 -2.81 7.59
C LEU A 83 -2.45 -4.12 7.17
N PHE A 84 -2.11 -5.25 7.80
CA PHE A 84 -2.75 -6.54 7.52
C PHE A 84 -4.27 -6.48 7.72
N ASN A 85 -4.73 -5.87 8.81
CA ASN A 85 -6.16 -5.71 9.07
C ASN A 85 -6.86 -4.84 8.01
N THR A 86 -6.23 -3.73 7.64
CA THR A 86 -6.74 -2.81 6.60
C THR A 86 -6.78 -3.49 5.24
N PHE A 87 -5.72 -4.22 4.87
CA PHE A 87 -5.62 -4.98 3.63
C PHE A 87 -6.73 -6.03 3.53
N ASN A 88 -6.98 -6.78 4.60
CA ASN A 88 -8.07 -7.76 4.65
C ASN A 88 -9.45 -7.14 4.45
N GLU A 89 -9.75 -6.06 5.17
CA GLU A 89 -11.03 -5.38 5.06
C GLU A 89 -11.28 -4.90 3.62
N LEU A 90 -10.28 -4.28 3.02
CA LEU A 90 -10.37 -3.76 1.66
C LEU A 90 -10.56 -4.89 0.63
N LEU A 91 -9.77 -5.96 0.73
CA LEU A 91 -9.92 -7.11 -0.17
C LEU A 91 -11.29 -7.78 -0.04
N ASN A 92 -11.77 -8.02 1.18
CA ASN A 92 -13.07 -8.65 1.41
C ASN A 92 -14.23 -7.81 0.86
N ASN A 93 -14.05 -6.49 0.79
CA ASN A 93 -15.00 -5.55 0.22
C ASN A 93 -14.74 -5.26 -1.27
N ASN A 94 -13.94 -6.08 -1.96
CA ASN A 94 -13.56 -5.94 -3.37
C ASN A 94 -12.96 -4.57 -3.72
N LYS A 95 -12.18 -3.99 -2.80
CA LYS A 95 -11.47 -2.72 -3.02
C LYS A 95 -10.09 -2.97 -3.62
N GLN A 96 -9.62 -2.02 -4.42
CA GLN A 96 -8.33 -2.14 -5.10
C GLN A 96 -7.19 -1.71 -4.17
N ILE A 97 -6.11 -2.48 -4.16
CA ILE A 97 -4.86 -2.14 -3.47
C ILE A 97 -3.70 -2.10 -4.47
N VAL A 98 -2.93 -1.02 -4.43
CA VAL A 98 -1.68 -0.84 -5.18
C VAL A 98 -0.56 -0.58 -4.19
N LEU A 99 0.52 -1.33 -4.29
CA LEU A 99 1.70 -1.17 -3.44
C LEU A 99 2.92 -0.95 -4.33
N THR A 100 3.87 -0.14 -3.88
CA THR A 100 5.21 -0.09 -4.47
C THR A 100 6.25 -0.61 -3.49
N SER A 101 7.35 -1.12 -4.02
CA SER A 101 8.48 -1.61 -3.22
C SER A 101 9.78 -1.65 -4.02
N ASP A 102 10.91 -1.49 -3.35
CA ASP A 102 12.25 -1.84 -3.86
C ASP A 102 12.70 -3.26 -3.51
N THR A 103 11.95 -3.95 -2.64
CA THR A 103 12.17 -5.33 -2.22
C THR A 103 11.04 -6.24 -2.72
N MET A 104 11.36 -7.43 -3.23
CA MET A 104 10.35 -8.39 -3.66
C MET A 104 9.61 -8.97 -2.44
N PRO A 105 8.32 -9.36 -2.56
CA PRO A 105 7.58 -9.95 -1.44
C PRO A 105 8.25 -11.17 -0.79
N ASN A 106 8.99 -11.98 -1.57
CA ASN A 106 9.72 -13.14 -1.03
C ASN A 106 10.90 -12.72 -0.13
N ASP A 107 11.52 -11.58 -0.43
CA ASP A 107 12.75 -11.12 0.23
C ASP A 107 12.45 -10.19 1.42
N MET A 108 11.16 -9.90 1.65
CA MET A 108 10.65 -9.11 2.77
C MET A 108 10.66 -9.92 4.09
N GLU A 109 11.84 -10.32 4.55
CA GLU A 109 12.01 -11.26 5.68
C GLU A 109 11.34 -10.77 6.97
N GLN A 110 11.33 -9.46 7.19
CA GLN A 110 10.75 -8.83 8.37
C GLN A 110 9.21 -8.77 8.32
N PHE A 111 8.58 -8.94 7.16
CA PHE A 111 7.13 -9.10 7.10
C PHE A 111 6.73 -10.52 7.49
N GLU A 112 5.61 -10.67 8.21
CA GLU A 112 5.09 -12.01 8.51
C GLU A 112 4.63 -12.73 7.23
N ASP A 113 4.71 -14.06 7.20
CA ASP A 113 4.32 -14.90 6.05
C ASP A 113 2.93 -14.58 5.51
N ARG A 114 1.98 -14.30 6.41
CA ARG A 114 0.60 -13.95 6.03
C ARG A 114 0.55 -12.68 5.19
N LEU A 115 1.42 -11.72 5.45
CA LEU A 115 1.46 -10.43 4.76
C LEU A 115 2.18 -10.58 3.41
N ARG A 116 3.32 -11.28 3.39
CA ARG A 116 4.02 -11.68 2.15
C ARG A 116 3.10 -12.44 1.19
N SER A 117 2.37 -13.42 1.70
CA SER A 117 1.41 -14.22 0.91
C SER A 117 0.33 -13.34 0.27
N ARG A 118 -0.11 -12.27 0.95
CA ARG A 118 -1.09 -11.33 0.40
C ARG A 118 -0.51 -10.42 -0.68
N PHE A 119 0.74 -10.00 -0.53
CA PHE A 119 1.44 -9.26 -1.57
C PHE A 119 1.57 -10.11 -2.85
N GLN A 120 1.83 -11.41 -2.69
CA GLN A 120 1.98 -12.37 -3.78
C GLN A 120 0.67 -12.84 -4.41
N ALA A 121 -0.43 -12.79 -3.66
CA ALA A 121 -1.74 -13.20 -4.16
C ALA A 121 -2.27 -12.29 -5.29
N GLY A 122 -1.70 -11.09 -5.46
CA GLY A 122 -2.03 -10.18 -6.55
C GLY A 122 -1.04 -10.25 -7.72
N TYR A 123 -1.31 -9.44 -8.76
CA TYR A 123 -0.34 -9.24 -9.84
C TYR A 123 0.90 -8.50 -9.34
N ILE A 124 2.08 -9.05 -9.63
CA ILE A 124 3.39 -8.42 -9.39
C ILE A 124 3.90 -7.86 -10.72
N ALA A 125 4.07 -6.54 -10.79
CA ALA A 125 4.68 -5.86 -11.92
C ALA A 125 6.13 -5.50 -11.57
N THR A 126 7.08 -5.95 -12.38
CA THR A 126 8.49 -5.59 -12.23
C THR A 126 8.84 -4.41 -13.14
N MET A 127 9.56 -3.43 -12.58
CA MET A 127 10.14 -2.31 -13.30
C MET A 127 11.65 -2.53 -13.38
N GLU A 128 12.17 -2.49 -14.59
CA GLU A 128 13.59 -2.65 -14.90
C GLU A 128 14.12 -1.36 -15.53
N ASN A 129 15.44 -1.21 -15.58
CA ASN A 129 16.02 -0.09 -16.31
C ASN A 129 15.57 -0.15 -17.78
N PRO A 130 15.19 0.99 -18.37
CA PRO A 130 14.95 1.02 -19.81
C PRO A 130 16.22 0.64 -20.56
N ASP A 131 16.07 -0.09 -21.65
CA ASP A 131 17.16 -0.32 -22.59
C ASP A 131 17.65 1.03 -23.14
N LEU A 132 18.98 1.19 -23.24
CA LEU A 132 19.65 2.36 -23.83
C LEU A 132 19.59 2.35 -25.35
#